data_AF-A0A6A6LZE8-F1
#
_entry.id   AF-A0A6A6LZE8-F1
#
_cell.length_a   1.000
_cell.length_b   1.000
_cell.length_c   1.000
_cell.angle_alpha   90.00
_cell.angle_beta   90.00
_cell.angle_gamma   90.00
#
_symmetry.space_group_name_H-M   'P 1'
#
loop_
_entity.id
_entity.type
_entity.pdbx_description
1 polymer ?
#
loop_
_entity_poly.entity_id
_entity_poly.type
_entity_poly.pdbx_seq_one_letter_code
_entity_poly.pdbx_strand_id
1 'polypeptide(L)'
;MAEAKGVAEAERVAKHIILAKFKEEVSAEEIQQLIKGYANLVNLIPPMKSFRWGTDAGIENLTEGYTHVFESAFETTQGIAEYVAHPAHI
;
A
#
# COMPACT_ATOMS: atom_id res chain seq x y z
N MET A 1 28.76 -27.44 -12.86
CA MET A 1 28.06 -26.67 -11.82
C MET A 1 28.58 -25.25 -11.89
N ALA A 2 27.76 -24.31 -12.35
CA ALA A 2 28.13 -22.90 -12.41
C ALA A 2 27.41 -22.19 -11.27
N GLU A 3 28.17 -21.60 -10.37
CA GLU A 3 27.66 -20.77 -9.28
C GLU A 3 27.06 -19.50 -9.86
N ALA A 4 25.75 -19.32 -9.70
CA ALA A 4 25.11 -18.05 -9.93
C ALA A 4 25.61 -17.07 -8.88
N LYS A 5 26.55 -16.20 -9.27
CA LYS A 5 26.87 -14.96 -8.54
C LYS A 5 25.54 -14.27 -8.23
N GLY A 6 25.22 -14.17 -6.95
CA GLY A 6 24.07 -13.42 -6.46
C GLY A 6 24.06 -12.07 -7.14
N VAL A 7 22.96 -11.78 -7.83
CA VAL A 7 22.63 -10.42 -8.23
C VAL A 7 22.73 -9.62 -6.93
N ALA A 8 23.67 -8.66 -6.87
CA ALA A 8 23.73 -7.70 -5.79
C ALA A 8 22.29 -7.24 -5.52
N GLU A 9 21.84 -7.32 -4.26
CA GLU A 9 20.54 -6.79 -3.86
C GLU A 9 20.52 -5.31 -4.23
N ALA A 10 20.12 -5.01 -5.47
CA ALA A 10 19.68 -3.69 -5.84
C ALA A 10 18.64 -3.31 -4.79
N GLU A 11 18.76 -2.13 -4.21
CA GLU A 11 17.81 -1.57 -3.25
C GLU A 11 16.41 -1.61 -3.87
N ARG A 12 15.72 -2.74 -3.70
CA ARG A 12 14.40 -2.95 -4.28
C ARG A 12 13.47 -2.16 -3.40
N VAL A 13 12.85 -1.13 -3.98
CA VAL A 13 11.74 -0.39 -3.39
C VAL A 13 10.79 -1.40 -2.73
N ALA A 14 10.67 -1.32 -1.41
CA ALA A 14 9.77 -2.15 -0.64
C ALA A 14 8.34 -1.66 -0.87
N LYS A 15 7.47 -2.55 -1.38
CA LYS A 15 6.06 -2.25 -1.62
C LYS A 15 5.20 -2.86 -0.52
N HIS A 16 4.38 -2.03 0.09
CA HIS A 16 3.33 -2.45 1.02
C HIS A 16 2.00 -2.41 0.27
N ILE A 17 1.42 -3.59 0.03
CA ILE A 17 0.20 -3.77 -0.76
C ILE A 17 -0.94 -4.24 0.16
N ILE A 18 -2.06 -3.53 0.12
CA ILE A 18 -3.27 -3.88 0.86
C ILE A 18 -4.39 -4.13 -0.15
N LEU A 19 -5.04 -5.29 -0.02
CA LEU A 19 -6.31 -5.60 -0.68
C LEU A 19 -7.41 -5.45 0.37
N ALA A 20 -8.44 -4.66 0.09
CA ALA A 20 -9.47 -4.35 1.06
C ALA A 20 -10.88 -4.38 0.45
N LYS A 21 -11.85 -4.69 1.30
CA LYS A 21 -13.27 -4.44 1.09
C LYS A 21 -13.77 -3.63 2.28
N PHE A 22 -14.40 -2.48 2.03
CA PHE A 22 -15.07 -1.72 3.07
C PHE A 22 -16.36 -2.44 3.52
N LYS A 23 -16.72 -2.27 4.78
CA LYS A 23 -18.00 -2.80 5.28
C LYS A 23 -19.16 -2.08 4.59
N GLU A 24 -20.30 -2.76 4.48
CA GLU A 24 -21.45 -2.26 3.72
C GLU A 24 -22.08 -1.01 4.34
N GLU A 25 -21.92 -0.84 5.65
CA GLU A 25 -22.38 0.34 6.39
C GLU A 25 -21.54 1.61 6.17
N VAL A 26 -20.38 1.52 5.53
CA VAL A 26 -19.51 2.69 5.27
C VAL A 26 -19.98 3.40 4.01
N SER A 27 -20.33 4.69 4.13
CA SER A 27 -20.77 5.50 2.98
C SER A 27 -19.65 5.75 1.97
N ALA A 28 -20.02 6.07 0.72
CA ALA A 28 -19.06 6.41 -0.32
C ALA A 28 -18.23 7.66 0.06
N GLU A 29 -18.86 8.63 0.71
CA GLU A 29 -18.20 9.84 1.21
C GLU A 29 -17.16 9.51 2.28
N GLU A 30 -17.49 8.65 3.25
CA GLU A 30 -16.55 8.19 4.28
C GLU A 30 -15.39 7.41 3.65
N ILE A 31 -15.66 6.52 2.69
CA ILE A 31 -14.61 5.81 1.94
C ILE A 31 -13.65 6.81 1.28
N GLN A 32 -14.18 7.82 0.59
CA GLN A 32 -13.34 8.85 -0.03
C GLN A 32 -12.53 9.64 0.99
N GLN A 33 -13.09 9.95 2.16
CA GLN A 33 -12.37 10.63 3.23
C GLN A 33 -11.23 9.75 3.79
N LEU A 34 -11.49 8.47 4.02
CA LEU A 34 -10.47 7.50 4.47
C LEU A 34 -9.33 7.39 3.46
N ILE A 35 -9.65 7.27 2.17
CA ILE A 35 -8.65 7.17 1.10
C ILE A 35 -7.82 8.47 1.00
N LYS A 36 -8.44 9.64 1.12
CA LYS A 36 -7.73 10.93 1.15
C LYS A 36 -6.82 11.04 2.37
N GLY A 37 -7.28 10.58 3.54
CA GLY A 37 -6.48 10.50 4.75
C GLY A 37 -5.25 9.61 4.57
N TYR A 38 -5.44 8.43 3.99
CA TYR A 38 -4.34 7.52 3.68
C TYR A 38 -3.35 8.13 2.67
N ALA A 39 -3.84 8.72 1.57
CA ALA A 39 -2.98 9.39 0.60
C ALA A 39 -2.14 10.52 1.24
N ASN A 40 -2.68 11.21 2.23
CA ASN A 40 -1.97 12.27 2.94
C ASN A 40 -0.83 11.76 3.84
N LEU A 41 -0.77 10.46 4.17
CA LEU A 41 0.32 9.91 4.96
C LEU A 41 1.69 10.07 4.28
N VAL A 42 1.74 10.16 2.95
CA VAL A 42 2.96 10.50 2.21
C VAL A 42 3.55 11.85 2.66
N ASN A 43 2.71 12.81 3.05
CA ASN A 43 3.15 14.12 3.53
C ASN A 43 3.53 14.12 5.01
N LEU A 44 3.03 13.15 5.79
CA LEU A 44 3.18 13.10 7.24
C LEU A 44 4.26 12.11 7.68
N ILE A 45 4.59 11.11 6.86
CA ILE A 45 5.45 9.98 7.20
C ILE A 45 6.58 9.89 6.16
N PRO A 46 7.74 10.54 6.38
CA PRO A 46 8.82 10.63 5.40
C PRO A 46 9.35 9.30 4.82
N PRO A 47 9.30 8.16 5.54
CA PRO A 47 9.61 6.86 4.95
C PRO A 47 8.67 6.43 3.82
N MET A 48 7.40 6.85 3.83
CA MET A 48 6.41 6.52 2.81
C MET A 48 6.60 7.43 1.58
N LYS A 49 7.21 6.89 0.51
CA LYS A 49 7.63 7.68 -0.66
C LYS A 49 6.53 7.93 -1.67
N SER A 50 5.57 7.03 -1.79
CA SER A 50 4.41 7.24 -2.65
C SER A 50 3.23 6.40 -2.19
N PHE A 51 2.05 6.84 -2.58
CA PHE A 51 0.79 6.13 -2.39
C PHE A 51 0.03 6.11 -3.71
N ARG A 52 -0.47 4.95 -4.10
CA ARG A 52 -1.38 4.76 -5.23
C ARG A 52 -2.51 3.85 -4.79
N TRP A 53 -3.66 3.99 -5.42
CA TRP A 53 -4.80 3.14 -5.14
C TRP A 53 -5.71 3.03 -6.36
N GLY A 54 -6.60 2.04 -6.33
CA GLY A 54 -7.64 1.87 -7.32
C GLY A 54 -8.68 0.85 -6.90
N THR A 55 -9.74 0.72 -7.70
CA THR A 55 -10.76 -0.32 -7.56
C THR A 55 -10.61 -1.36 -8.65
N ASP A 56 -11.13 -2.56 -8.40
CA ASP A 56 -11.23 -3.57 -9.46
C ASP A 56 -12.08 -3.05 -10.65
N ALA A 57 -11.69 -3.44 -11.86
CA ALA A 57 -12.37 -3.04 -13.10
C ALA A 57 -13.55 -3.96 -13.46
N GLY A 58 -13.74 -5.08 -12.75
CA GLY A 58 -14.84 -6.02 -12.96
C GLY A 58 -14.70 -6.90 -14.21
N ILE A 59 -13.53 -6.93 -14.86
CA ILE A 59 -13.36 -7.63 -16.15
C ILE A 59 -13.12 -9.13 -15.95
N GLU A 60 -12.21 -9.50 -15.04
CA GLU A 60 -11.80 -10.90 -14.85
C GLU A 60 -12.55 -11.59 -13.71
N ASN A 61 -13.19 -10.83 -12.81
CA ASN A 61 -14.00 -11.33 -11.69
C ASN A 61 -13.26 -12.33 -10.76
N LEU A 62 -11.95 -12.15 -10.58
CA LEU A 62 -11.07 -12.96 -9.71
C LEU A 62 -10.70 -12.24 -8.41
N THR A 63 -11.59 -11.39 -7.90
CA THR A 63 -11.26 -10.46 -6.81
C THR A 63 -11.28 -11.07 -5.42
N GLU A 64 -11.80 -12.30 -5.26
CA GLU A 64 -11.98 -12.97 -3.97
C GLU A 64 -12.70 -12.08 -2.93
N GLY A 65 -13.59 -11.20 -3.41
CA GLY A 65 -14.36 -10.28 -2.58
C GLY A 65 -13.67 -8.96 -2.24
N TYR A 66 -12.39 -8.75 -2.60
CA TYR A 66 -11.74 -7.45 -2.44
C TYR A 66 -12.21 -6.46 -3.51
N THR A 67 -12.31 -5.18 -3.15
CA THR A 67 -12.81 -4.14 -4.07
C THR A 67 -11.80 -3.03 -4.32
N HIS A 68 -10.84 -2.84 -3.41
CA HIS A 68 -9.82 -1.80 -3.48
C HIS A 68 -8.43 -2.41 -3.34
N VAL A 69 -7.46 -1.81 -4.04
CA VAL A 69 -6.03 -2.01 -3.82
C VAL A 69 -5.39 -0.71 -3.39
N PHE A 70 -4.52 -0.78 -2.39
CA PHE A 70 -3.66 0.31 -1.96
C PHE A 70 -2.20 -0.13 -2.07
N GLU A 71 -1.39 0.67 -2.75
CA GLU A 71 0.05 0.48 -2.87
C GLU A 71 0.76 1.65 -2.19
N SER A 72 1.63 1.33 -1.23
CA SER A 72 2.57 2.27 -0.62
C SER A 72 3.99 1.84 -0.94
N ALA A 73 4.85 2.78 -1.34
CA ALA A 73 6.25 2.50 -1.67
C ALA A 73 7.20 3.08 -0.61
N PHE A 74 8.21 2.30 -0.28
CA PHE A 74 9.27 2.62 0.69
C PHE A 74 10.62 2.25 0.10
N GLU A 75 11.69 2.89 0.57
CA GLU A 75 13.05 2.51 0.15
C GLU A 75 13.48 1.19 0.81
N THR A 76 13.02 0.93 2.03
CA THR A 76 13.41 -0.25 2.82
C THR A 76 12.24 -0.83 3.60
N THR A 77 12.38 -2.08 4.03
CA THR A 77 11.42 -2.73 4.95
C THR A 77 11.42 -2.09 6.34
N GLN A 78 12.54 -1.52 6.80
CA GLN A 78 12.59 -0.73 8.02
C GLN A 78 11.69 0.52 7.92
N GLY A 79 11.67 1.17 6.76
CA GLY A 79 10.76 2.30 6.52
C GLY A 79 9.28 1.93 6.68
N ILE A 80 8.90 0.69 6.34
CA ILE A 80 7.54 0.17 6.61
C ILE A 80 7.31 0.04 8.12
N ALA A 81 8.28 -0.48 8.88
CA ALA A 81 8.15 -0.62 10.33
C ALA A 81 7.99 0.74 11.03
N GLU A 82 8.75 1.74 10.61
CA GLU A 82 8.62 3.12 11.10
C GLU A 82 7.25 3.72 10.76
N TYR A 83 6.76 3.49 9.54
CA TYR A 83 5.42 3.90 9.13
C TYR A 83 4.32 3.26 10.00
N VAL A 84 4.40 1.95 10.25
CA VAL A 84 3.39 1.22 11.06
C VAL A 84 3.34 1.77 12.49
N ALA A 85 4.49 2.14 13.05
CA ALA A 85 4.60 2.68 14.41
C ALA A 85 4.30 4.18 14.52
N HIS A 86 4.12 4.89 13.40
CA HIS A 86 4.00 6.35 13.42
C HIS A 86 2.62 6.80 13.97
N PRO A 87 2.54 7.82 14.84
CA PRO A 87 1.26 8.27 15.42
C PRO A 87 0.21 8.72 14.39
N ALA A 88 0.64 9.26 13.25
CA ALA A 88 -0.28 9.64 12.18
C ALA A 88 -0.86 8.46 11.39
N HIS A 89 -0.29 7.25 11.55
CA HIS A 89 -0.80 6.02 10.94
C HIS A 89 -1.86 5.31 11.81
N ILE A 90 -1.79 5.49 13.14
CA ILE A 90 -2.61 4.78 14.14
C ILE A 90 -3.99 5.42 14.29
#